data_AF-A0A2P8F8R6-F1
#
_entry.id   AF-A0A2P8F8R6-F1
#
_cell.length_a   1.000
_cell.length_b   1.000
_cell.length_c   1.000
_cell.angle_alpha   90.00
_cell.angle_beta   90.00
_cell.angle_gamma   90.00
#
_symmetry.space_group_name_H-M   'P 1'
#
loop_
_entity.id
_entity.type
_entity.pdbx_description
1 polymer ?
#
loop_
_entity_poly.entity_id
_entity_poly.type
_entity_poly.pdbx_seq_one_letter_code
_entity_poly.pdbx_strand_id
1 'polypeptide(L)' 'MTSHDAIVEINTAIDRLRAVRDTLGKQLVDGSCQSSEKRQLSELHDRVAQTIEAYKRGN' A
#
# COMPACT_ATOMS: atom_id res chain seq x y z
N MET A 1 -11.29 -23.66 -1.43
CA MET A 1 -10.32 -22.75 -0.81
C MET A 1 -10.24 -23.11 0.66
N THR A 2 -9.08 -23.57 1.12
CA THR A 2 -8.87 -23.88 2.54
C THR A 2 -8.52 -22.61 3.30
N SER A 3 -8.60 -22.62 4.63
CA SER A 3 -8.14 -21.49 5.46
C SER A 3 -6.67 -21.15 5.22
N HIS A 4 -5.85 -22.14 4.85
CA HIS A 4 -4.45 -21.94 4.47
C HIS A 4 -4.33 -21.15 3.16
N ASP A 5 -5.09 -21.54 2.12
CA ASP A 5 -5.12 -20.81 0.84
C ASP A 5 -5.54 -19.35 1.05
N ALA A 6 -6.55 -19.12 1.89
CA ALA A 6 -7.02 -17.76 2.20
C ALA A 6 -5.91 -16.90 2.85
N ILE A 7 -5.13 -17.46 3.78
CA ILE A 7 -4.00 -16.76 4.42
C ILE A 7 -2.91 -16.45 3.39
N VAL A 8 -2.60 -17.39 2.50
CA VAL A 8 -1.59 -17.20 1.44
C VAL A 8 -2.02 -16.09 0.48
N GLU A 9 -3.29 -16.07 0.07
CA GLU A 9 -3.83 -15.01 -0.80
C GLU A 9 -3.82 -13.64 -0.13
N ILE A 10 -4.19 -13.58 1.15
CA ILE A 10 -4.17 -12.33 1.92
C ILE A 10 -2.73 -11.81 2.06
N ASN A 11 -1.77 -12.67 2.40
CA ASN A 11 -0.35 -12.29 2.47
C ASN A 11 0.15 -11.77 1.12
N THR A 12 -0.20 -12.44 0.03
CA THR A 12 0.15 -12.02 -1.33
C THR A 12 -0.43 -10.64 -1.66
N ALA A 13 -1.67 -10.37 -1.26
CA ALA A 13 -2.30 -9.07 -1.46
C ALA A 13 -1.59 -7.97 -0.64
N ILE A 14 -1.19 -8.27 0.60
CA ILE A 14 -0.44 -7.34 1.45
C ILE A 14 0.94 -7.02 0.87
N ASP A 15 1.65 -7.99 0.32
CA ASP A 15 2.94 -7.73 -0.35
C ASP A 15 2.77 -6.88 -1.62
N ARG A 16 1.69 -7.07 -2.38
CA ARG A 16 1.37 -6.17 -3.50
C ARG A 16 1.08 -4.75 -3.03
N LEU A 17 0.34 -4.59 -1.94
CA LEU A 17 0.08 -3.27 -1.34
C LEU A 17 1.38 -2.58 -0.88
N ARG A 18 2.33 -3.33 -0.32
CA ARG A 18 3.66 -2.79 0.03
C ARG A 18 4.42 -2.29 -1.19
N ALA A 19 4.44 -3.07 -2.27
CA ALA A 19 5.10 -2.66 -3.52
C ALA A 19 4.47 -1.39 -4.12
N VAL A 20 3.14 -1.27 -4.06
CA VAL A 20 2.42 -0.05 -4.46
C VAL A 20 2.84 1.14 -3.60
N ARG A 21 2.81 0.99 -2.26
CA ARG A 21 3.27 2.05 -1.34
C ARG A 21 4.68 2.52 -1.65
N ASP A 22 5.62 1.59 -1.85
CA ASP A 22 7.01 1.94 -2.11
C ASP A 22 7.17 2.67 -3.46
N THR A 23 6.38 2.29 -4.47
CA THR A 23 6.34 3.00 -5.76
C THR A 23 5.78 4.41 -5.61
N LEU A 24 4.69 4.58 -4.87
CA LEU A 24 4.10 5.89 -4.58
C LEU A 24 5.08 6.77 -3.79
N GLY A 25 5.76 6.22 -2.78
CA GLY A 25 6.77 6.92 -2.00
C GLY A 25 7.93 7.42 -2.87
N LYS A 26 8.39 6.60 -3.82
CA LYS A 26 9.41 7.03 -4.80
C LYS A 26 8.93 8.19 -5.66
N GLN A 27 7.72 8.13 -6.21
CA GLN A 27 7.16 9.22 -7.04
C GLN A 27 6.98 10.52 -6.24
N LEU A 28 6.59 10.42 -4.96
CA LEU A 28 6.45 11.58 -4.08
C LEU A 28 7.78 12.26 -3.76
N VAL A 29 8.86 11.47 -3.62
CA VAL A 29 10.22 11.96 -3.34
C VAL A 29 10.90 12.52 -4.59
N ASP A 30 10.76 11.84 -5.74
CA ASP A 30 11.36 12.26 -7.02
C ASP A 30 10.80 13.62 -7.49
N GLY A 31 9.61 13.99 -7.01
CA GLY A 31 9.01 15.30 -7.30
C GLY A 31 8.50 15.42 -8.73
N SER A 32 8.37 14.29 -9.45
CA SER A 32 7.89 14.22 -10.83
C SER A 32 6.42 14.60 -11.00
N CYS A 33 5.67 14.80 -9.92
CA CYS A 33 4.22 15.03 -9.94
C CYS A 33 3.87 16.49 -9.67
N GLN A 34 2.89 17.01 -10.41
CA GLN A 34 2.36 18.35 -10.18
C GLN A 34 1.70 18.44 -8.79
N SER A 35 1.61 19.65 -8.22
CA SER A 35 1.17 19.85 -6.82
C SER A 35 -0.19 19.22 -6.49
N SER A 36 -1.13 19.17 -7.44
CA SER A 36 -2.43 18.50 -7.29
C SER A 36 -2.32 16.97 -7.27
N GLU A 37 -1.55 16.40 -8.19
CA GLU A 37 -1.29 14.96 -8.28
C GLU A 37 -0.48 14.46 -7.08
N LYS A 38 0.47 15.28 -6.60
CA LYS A 38 1.27 14.98 -5.41
C LYS A 38 0.39 14.80 -4.17
N ARG A 39 -0.66 15.62 -4.01
CA ARG A 39 -1.61 15.48 -2.91
C ARG A 39 -2.38 14.16 -3.01
N GLN A 40 -2.89 13.84 -4.19
CA GLN A 40 -3.62 12.59 -4.43
C GLN A 40 -2.74 11.35 -4.20
N LEU A 41 -1.49 11.39 -4.65
CA LEU A 41 -0.51 10.32 -4.43
C LEU A 41 -0.15 10.18 -2.94
N SER A 42 -0.04 11.29 -2.20
CA SER A 42 0.19 11.27 -0.76
C SER A 42 -0.99 10.65 -0.02
N GLU A 43 -2.23 11.04 -0.36
CA GLU A 43 -3.43 10.45 0.24
C GLU A 43 -3.53 8.94 -0.06
N LEU A 44 -3.20 8.53 -1.29
CA LEU A 44 -3.18 7.12 -1.67
C LEU A 44 -2.09 6.35 -0.91
N HIS A 45 -0.89 6.92 -0.79
CA HIS A 45 0.22 6.36 -0.02
C HIS A 45 -0.17 6.14 1.45
N ASP A 46 -0.76 7.15 2.08
CA ASP A 46 -1.18 7.09 3.49
C ASP A 46 -2.29 6.07 3.72
N ARG A 47 -3.25 5.98 2.79
CA ARG A 47 -4.33 4.98 2.86
C ARG A 47 -3.81 3.55 2.74
N VAL A 48 -2.83 3.32 1.87
CA VAL A 48 -2.17 2.01 1.74
C VAL A 48 -1.38 1.68 3.01
N ALA A 49 -0.64 2.65 3.56
CA ALA A 49 0.09 2.48 4.81
C ALA A 49 -0.84 2.09 5.97
N GLN A 50 -1.96 2.80 6.15
CA GLN A 50 -2.96 2.50 7.18
C GLN A 50 -3.57 1.10 6.99
N THR A 51 -3.84 0.68 5.76
CA THR A 51 -4.39 -0.65 5.47
C THR A 51 -3.41 -1.76 5.88
N ILE A 52 -2.13 -1.59 5.56
CA ILE A 52 -1.08 -2.55 5.95
C ILE A 52 -0.92 -2.59 7.47
N GLU A 53 -0.96 -1.44 8.15
CA GLU A 53 -0.89 -1.39 9.61
C GLU A 53 -2.11 -2.03 10.28
N ALA A 54 -3.31 -1.76 9.79
CA ALA A 54 -4.54 -2.36 10.33
C ALA A 54 -4.50 -3.89 10.23
N TYR A 55 -4.02 -4.42 9.09
CA TYR A 55 -3.83 -5.87 8.93
C TYR A 55 -2.81 -6.43 9.93
N LYS A 56 -1.67 -5.75 10.13
CA LYS A 56 -0.66 -6.17 11.11
C LYS A 56 -1.13 -6.13 12.56
N ARG A 57 -2.09 -5.27 12.92
CA ARG A 57 -2.64 -5.19 14.29
C ARG A 57 -3.76 -6.19 14.55
N GLY A 58 -4.47 -6.61 13.50
CA GLY A 58 -5.57 -7.57 13.59
C GLY A 58 -5.16 -9.03 13.49
N ASN A 59 -3.88 -9.30 13.22
CA ASN A 59 -3.28 -10.62 13.07
C ASN A 59 -2.12 -10.80 14.05
#